data_AF-C6HG76-F1
#
_entry.id   AF-C6HG76-F1
#
_cell.length_a   1.000
_cell.length_b   1.000
_cell.length_c   1.000
_cell.angle_alpha   90.00
_cell.angle_beta   90.00
_cell.angle_gamma   90.00
#
_symmetry.space_group_name_H-M   'P 1'
#
loop_
_entity.id
_entity.type
_entity.pdbx_description
1 polymer ?
#
loop_
_entity_poly.entity_id
_entity_poly.type
_entity_poly.pdbx_seq_one_letter_code
_entity_poly.pdbx_strand_id
1 'polypeptide(L)'
;MATVARKMDVDYAIKPEAVTPAIPTSEWPLLLKNYDKLLVRTGHFTPIPAGCTPLKRDLKSYISSGVINLDKPSNPSSHEVVAWMKRILRVEKTGHSGTLDPKVTGCLIVCIDRATRLVKSQQGAGKEYVCVIRLHDKIPGGEAQFARALETLTGALFQRPPLISAVKRQLRIRTIHESKLYEFDNDRHLGAAKSKERSNG
;
A
#
# COMPACT_ATOMS: atom_id res chain seq x y z
N MET A 1 4.54 22.21 -14.67
CA MET A 1 5.58 22.07 -13.63
C MET A 1 4.97 22.52 -12.32
N ALA A 2 4.81 21.63 -11.34
CA ALA A 2 4.27 22.00 -10.03
C ALA A 2 5.39 22.59 -9.17
N THR A 3 5.31 23.89 -8.92
CA THR A 3 6.19 24.62 -8.00
C THR A 3 5.90 24.15 -6.57
N VAL A 4 6.84 23.44 -5.96
CA VAL A 4 6.77 23.10 -4.53
C VAL A 4 7.06 24.37 -3.75
N ALA A 5 6.04 24.98 -3.16
CA ALA A 5 6.21 26.10 -2.24
C ALA A 5 7.16 25.70 -1.10
N ARG A 6 8.23 26.46 -0.89
CA ARG A 6 9.10 26.35 0.30
C ARG A 6 8.27 26.68 1.53
N LYS A 7 7.74 25.65 2.21
CA LYS A 7 7.22 25.81 3.58
C LYS A 7 8.39 26.25 4.47
N MET A 8 8.12 27.21 5.35
CA MET A 8 9.05 27.75 6.34
C MET A 8 9.77 26.61 7.09
N ASP A 9 11.02 26.84 7.49
CA ASP A 9 11.89 25.89 8.19
C ASP A 9 11.40 25.64 9.62
N VAL A 10 10.25 24.97 9.75
CA VAL A 10 9.67 24.59 11.03
C VAL A 10 10.41 23.36 11.54
N ASP A 11 11.01 23.48 12.71
CA ASP A 11 11.73 22.39 13.34
C ASP A 11 10.77 21.48 14.12
N TYR A 12 10.37 20.39 13.48
CA TYR A 12 9.50 19.36 14.06
C TYR A 12 10.30 18.43 14.99
N ALA A 13 10.82 18.97 16.08
CA ALA A 13 11.61 18.24 17.08
C ALA A 13 10.98 18.37 18.47
N ILE A 14 11.01 17.28 19.24
CA ILE A 14 10.58 17.27 20.63
C ILE A 14 11.68 17.98 21.45
N LYS A 15 11.31 19.07 22.13
CA LYS A 15 12.24 19.82 22.98
C LYS A 15 12.28 19.22 24.39
N PRO A 16 13.46 19.19 25.04
CA PRO A 16 13.55 18.81 26.45
C PRO A 16 12.99 19.94 27.30
N GLU A 17 11.86 19.71 27.97
CA GLU A 17 11.19 20.71 28.81
C GLU A 17 10.76 20.07 30.14
N ALA A 18 10.79 20.86 31.23
CA ALA A 18 10.44 20.38 32.56
C ALA A 18 8.93 20.09 32.72
N VAL A 19 8.10 20.65 31.83
CA VAL A 19 6.64 20.51 31.80
C VAL A 19 6.23 20.21 30.36
N THR A 20 5.18 19.41 30.13
CA THR A 20 4.65 19.12 28.79
C THR A 20 4.04 20.40 28.18
N PRO A 21 4.64 21.00 27.14
CA PRO A 21 4.05 22.19 26.53
C PRO A 21 2.83 21.82 25.68
N ALA A 22 1.78 22.66 25.72
CA ALA A 22 0.58 22.52 24.90
C ALA A 22 0.83 22.99 23.45
N ILE A 23 1.83 22.43 22.78
CA ILE A 23 2.09 22.74 21.37
C ILE A 23 1.02 22.01 20.54
N PRO A 24 0.28 22.69 19.64
CA PRO A 24 -0.63 22.02 18.73
C PRO A 24 0.19 21.18 17.74
N THR A 25 0.35 19.88 18.03
CA THR A 25 1.13 18.96 17.19
C THR A 25 0.27 18.25 16.12
N SER A 26 -0.98 18.70 15.93
CA SER A 26 -1.91 18.14 14.93
C SER A 26 -1.44 18.30 13.48
N GLU A 27 -0.63 19.32 13.22
CA GLU A 27 -0.06 19.61 11.89
C GLU A 27 1.35 19.02 11.70
N TRP A 28 1.92 18.39 12.73
CA TRP A 28 3.25 17.80 12.64
C TRP A 28 3.24 16.61 11.66
N PRO A 29 4.32 16.40 10.90
CA PRO A 29 4.32 15.43 9.82
C PRO A 29 4.45 13.98 10.32
N LEU A 30 3.85 13.06 9.56
CA LEU A 30 4.07 11.62 9.67
C LEU A 30 3.82 11.10 11.10
N LEU A 31 4.83 10.45 11.70
CA LEU A 31 4.74 9.80 13.01
C LEU A 31 4.73 10.78 14.18
N LEU A 32 5.05 12.05 13.94
CA LEU A 32 5.04 13.09 14.99
C LEU A 32 3.70 13.82 15.08
N LYS A 33 2.72 13.47 14.25
CA LYS A 33 1.38 14.03 14.28
C LYS A 33 0.65 13.63 15.58
N ASN A 34 0.08 14.61 16.27
CA ASN A 34 -0.61 14.43 17.56
C ASN A 34 0.30 13.84 18.66
N TYR A 35 1.58 14.19 18.66
CA TYR A 35 2.53 13.84 19.71
C TYR A 35 2.04 14.21 21.12
N ASP A 36 1.32 15.31 21.27
CA ASP A 36 0.72 15.78 22.54
C ASP A 36 -0.23 14.74 23.20
N LYS A 37 -0.74 13.78 22.41
CA LYS A 37 -1.62 12.71 22.91
C LYS A 37 -0.86 11.52 23.51
N LEU A 38 0.46 11.47 23.41
CA LEU A 38 1.26 10.40 24.01
C LEU A 38 1.38 10.60 25.52
N LEU A 39 1.24 9.53 26.29
CA LEU A 39 1.46 9.56 27.73
C LEU A 39 2.96 9.82 28.01
N VAL A 40 3.23 10.83 28.83
CA VAL A 40 4.61 11.22 29.17
C VAL A 40 5.10 10.41 30.37
N ARG A 41 6.12 9.58 30.14
CA ARG A 41 6.82 8.87 31.22
C ARG A 41 7.90 9.73 31.89
N THR A 42 8.63 10.52 31.10
CA THR A 42 9.70 11.42 31.56
C THR A 42 9.75 12.62 30.62
N GLY A 43 9.72 13.84 31.16
CA GLY A 43 9.74 15.09 30.36
C GLY A 43 11.15 15.55 29.96
N HIS A 44 12.18 15.07 30.65
CA HIS A 44 13.56 15.47 30.41
C HIS A 44 14.39 14.36 29.74
N PHE A 45 15.24 14.76 28.80
CA PHE A 45 16.28 13.92 28.20
C PHE A 45 17.37 14.84 27.62
N THR A 46 18.57 14.31 27.39
CA THR A 46 19.66 15.05 26.73
C THR A 46 19.63 14.73 25.22
N PRO A 47 19.25 15.67 24.34
CA PRO A 47 19.24 15.40 22.91
C PRO A 47 20.65 15.13 22.39
N ILE A 48 20.81 14.07 21.61
CA ILE A 48 22.06 13.74 20.93
C ILE A 48 21.96 14.32 19.51
N PRO A 49 22.97 15.06 19.00
CA PRO A 49 22.94 15.69 17.67
C PRO A 49 23.17 14.69 16.52
N ALA A 50 22.56 13.51 16.60
CA ALA A 50 22.67 12.44 15.62
C ALA A 50 21.34 12.18 14.92
N GLY A 51 21.37 12.09 13.59
CA GLY A 51 20.17 11.87 12.77
C GLY A 51 19.36 13.13 12.54
N CYS A 52 18.16 12.96 11.98
CA CYS A 52 17.27 14.05 11.62
C CYS A 52 15.83 13.56 11.43
N THR A 53 14.88 14.50 11.44
CA THR A 53 13.47 14.22 11.19
C THR A 53 13.28 13.73 9.74
N PRO A 54 12.26 12.89 9.45
CA PRO A 54 12.15 12.25 8.15
C PRO A 54 12.16 13.16 6.93
N LEU A 55 11.57 14.35 7.05
CA LEU A 55 11.48 15.33 5.96
C LEU A 55 12.70 16.25 5.84
N LYS A 56 13.59 16.27 6.84
CA LYS A 56 14.84 17.07 6.85
C LYS A 56 16.09 16.23 6.52
N ARG A 57 15.92 15.00 6.04
CA ARG A 57 17.04 14.15 5.59
C ARG A 57 17.74 14.77 4.38
N ASP A 58 19.06 14.59 4.31
CA ASP A 58 19.79 14.82 3.08
C ASP A 58 19.27 13.91 1.96
N LEU A 59 19.46 14.30 0.70
CA LEU A 59 18.88 13.59 -0.44
C LEU A 59 19.25 12.10 -0.48
N LYS A 60 20.50 11.76 -0.15
CA LYS A 60 20.98 10.38 -0.19
C LYS A 60 20.28 9.54 0.87
N SER A 61 20.26 9.99 2.12
CA SER A 61 19.60 9.25 3.20
C SER A 61 18.08 9.24 3.09
N TYR A 62 17.49 10.27 2.47
CA TYR A 62 16.07 10.33 2.11
C TYR A 62 15.71 9.24 1.11
N ILE A 63 16.45 9.14 0.00
CA ILE A 63 16.24 8.10 -1.03
C ILE A 63 16.46 6.70 -0.44
N SER A 64 17.54 6.49 0.32
CA SER A 64 17.82 5.18 0.92
C SER A 64 16.84 4.76 2.02
N SER A 65 15.94 5.64 2.43
CA SER A 65 14.78 5.33 3.29
C SER A 65 13.44 5.54 2.56
N GLY A 66 13.50 5.67 1.24
CA GLY A 66 12.38 6.04 0.39
C GLY A 66 11.44 4.88 0.12
N VAL A 67 10.18 5.26 -0.08
CA VAL A 67 9.11 4.38 -0.53
C VAL A 67 8.37 5.11 -1.64
N ILE A 68 8.15 4.44 -2.76
CA ILE A 68 7.43 4.99 -3.92
C ILE A 68 6.12 4.24 -4.05
N ASN A 69 5.01 4.98 -3.97
CA ASN A 69 3.70 4.46 -4.33
C ASN A 69 3.56 4.54 -5.86
N LEU A 70 3.91 3.46 -6.54
CA LEU A 70 3.94 3.42 -7.99
C LEU A 70 2.60 2.95 -8.54
N ASP A 71 2.08 3.65 -9.55
CA ASP A 71 1.04 3.08 -10.42
C ASP A 71 1.72 2.20 -11.47
N LYS A 72 1.68 0.88 -11.26
CA LYS A 72 2.30 -0.09 -12.16
C LYS A 72 1.56 -0.06 -13.50
N PRO A 73 2.27 0.09 -14.64
CA PRO A 73 1.64 -0.02 -15.94
C PRO A 73 1.25 -1.48 -16.25
N SER A 74 0.30 -1.65 -17.17
CA SER A 74 -0.06 -2.97 -17.71
C SER A 74 1.05 -3.47 -18.63
N ASN A 75 1.23 -4.79 -18.65
CA ASN A 75 2.17 -5.61 -19.41
C ASN A 75 3.48 -6.00 -18.73
N PRO A 76 4.33 -5.11 -18.18
CA PRO A 76 5.55 -5.57 -17.53
C PRO A 76 5.21 -6.28 -16.21
N SER A 77 6.02 -7.26 -15.85
CA SER A 77 5.95 -7.89 -14.54
C SER A 77 6.35 -6.90 -13.44
N SER A 78 5.87 -7.14 -12.22
CA SER A 78 6.27 -6.32 -11.06
C SER A 78 7.80 -6.32 -10.84
N HIS A 79 8.48 -7.43 -11.16
CA HIS A 79 9.93 -7.55 -11.02
C HIS A 79 10.68 -6.68 -12.03
N GLU A 80 10.23 -6.64 -13.30
CA GLU A 80 10.83 -5.78 -14.32
C GLU A 80 10.70 -4.30 -13.97
N VAL A 81 9.51 -3.88 -13.53
CA VAL A 81 9.26 -2.50 -13.12
C VAL A 81 10.19 -2.10 -11.96
N VAL A 82 10.32 -2.95 -10.95
CA VAL A 82 11.21 -2.69 -9.80
C VAL A 82 12.69 -2.70 -10.20
N ALA A 83 13.09 -3.51 -11.19
CA ALA A 83 14.43 -3.50 -11.75
C ALA A 83 14.73 -2.20 -12.53
N TRP A 84 13.75 -1.67 -13.28
CA TRP A 84 13.88 -0.36 -13.92
C TRP A 84 14.04 0.75 -12.89
N MET A 85 13.25 0.74 -11.81
CA MET A 85 13.38 1.71 -10.72
C MET A 85 14.77 1.67 -10.08
N LYS A 86 15.30 0.47 -9.81
CA LYS A 86 16.66 0.30 -9.29
C LYS A 86 17.69 0.93 -10.21
N ARG A 87 17.60 0.69 -11.52
CA ARG A 87 18.52 1.21 -12.54
C ARG A 87 18.43 2.73 -12.70
N ILE A 88 17.21 3.28 -12.70
CA ILE A 88 16.98 4.73 -12.85
C ILE A 88 17.52 5.48 -11.64
N LEU A 89 17.22 4.99 -10.43
CA LEU A 89 17.65 5.65 -9.18
C LEU A 89 19.10 5.33 -8.79
N ARG A 90 19.72 4.33 -9.44
CA ARG A 90 21.10 3.87 -9.16
C ARG A 90 21.29 3.50 -7.69
N VAL A 91 20.33 2.76 -7.15
CA VAL A 91 20.29 2.32 -5.73
C VAL A 91 20.70 0.85 -5.61
N GLU A 92 21.10 0.45 -4.41
CA GLU A 92 21.64 -0.89 -4.15
C GLU A 92 20.53 -1.94 -4.11
N LYS A 93 19.40 -1.63 -3.47
CA LYS A 93 18.33 -2.60 -3.26
C LYS A 93 16.95 -2.00 -3.46
N THR A 94 16.09 -2.75 -4.12
CA THR A 94 14.66 -2.46 -4.22
C THR A 94 13.84 -3.70 -3.87
N GLY A 95 12.60 -3.49 -3.44
CA GLY A 95 11.62 -4.56 -3.20
C GLY A 95 10.20 -4.00 -3.23
N HIS A 96 9.18 -4.86 -3.33
CA HIS A 96 7.81 -4.41 -3.57
C HIS A 96 6.74 -5.08 -2.69
N SER A 97 5.59 -4.43 -2.53
CA SER A 97 4.46 -4.84 -1.65
C SER A 97 3.69 -6.09 -2.07
N GLY A 98 4.15 -6.83 -3.07
CA GLY A 98 3.45 -7.99 -3.63
C GLY A 98 3.47 -7.98 -5.15
N THR A 99 3.43 -9.15 -5.75
CA THR A 99 3.49 -9.30 -7.21
C THR A 99 2.11 -9.04 -7.79
N LEU A 100 1.96 -7.96 -8.55
CA LEU A 100 0.85 -7.79 -9.49
C LEU A 100 1.17 -8.56 -10.77
N ASP A 101 0.19 -9.29 -11.28
CA ASP A 101 0.29 -9.98 -12.56
C ASP A 101 0.60 -8.99 -13.69
N PRO A 102 1.20 -9.44 -14.81
CA PRO A 102 1.59 -8.57 -15.92
C PRO A 102 0.48 -7.59 -16.36
N LYS A 103 -0.75 -8.08 -16.51
CA LYS A 103 -1.91 -7.28 -16.97
C LYS A 103 -2.59 -6.43 -15.88
N VAL A 104 -2.16 -6.55 -14.63
CA VAL A 104 -2.73 -5.79 -13.51
C VAL A 104 -1.98 -4.47 -13.36
N THR A 105 -2.73 -3.37 -13.24
CA THR A 105 -2.23 -2.02 -12.99
C THR A 105 -2.44 -1.61 -11.53
N GLY A 106 -2.01 -0.41 -11.15
CA GLY A 106 -2.31 0.19 -9.86
C GLY A 106 -1.18 0.07 -8.84
N CYS A 107 -1.56 0.15 -7.57
CA CYS A 107 -0.65 0.37 -6.45
C CYS A 107 0.39 -0.75 -6.27
N LEU A 108 1.64 -0.43 -6.59
CA LEU A 108 2.83 -1.22 -6.29
C LEU A 108 3.77 -0.38 -5.43
N ILE A 109 3.80 -0.64 -4.12
CA ILE A 109 4.71 0.07 -3.22
C ILE A 109 6.12 -0.46 -3.45
N VAL A 110 7.02 0.40 -3.94
CA VAL A 110 8.44 0.09 -4.16
C VAL A 110 9.27 0.68 -3.02
N CYS A 111 9.87 -0.19 -2.21
CA CYS A 111 10.78 0.18 -1.13
C CYS A 111 12.23 0.23 -1.62
N ILE A 112 12.98 1.25 -1.19
CA ILE A 112 14.37 1.49 -1.59
C ILE A 112 15.32 1.27 -0.39
N ASP A 113 16.44 0.60 -0.62
CA ASP A 113 17.52 0.32 0.34
C ASP A 113 17.03 -0.07 1.74
N ARG A 114 17.13 0.82 2.74
CA ARG A 114 16.74 0.54 4.13
C ARG A 114 15.25 0.24 4.26
N ALA A 115 14.42 0.87 3.44
CA ALA A 115 12.98 0.63 3.44
C ALA A 115 12.61 -0.79 2.99
N THR A 116 13.52 -1.52 2.32
CA THR A 116 13.26 -2.92 1.90
C THR A 116 13.00 -3.85 3.09
N ARG A 117 13.39 -3.46 4.32
CA ARG A 117 13.05 -4.16 5.56
C ARG A 117 11.54 -4.21 5.82
N LEU A 118 10.76 -3.29 5.25
CA LEU A 118 9.31 -3.23 5.39
C LEU A 118 8.57 -4.11 4.37
N VAL A 119 9.24 -4.64 3.35
CA VAL A 119 8.60 -5.39 2.25
C VAL A 119 7.75 -6.56 2.76
N LYS A 120 8.24 -7.29 3.76
CA LYS A 120 7.52 -8.44 4.34
C LYS A 120 6.16 -8.03 4.92
N SER A 121 6.08 -6.91 5.64
CA SER A 121 4.81 -6.43 6.18
C SER A 121 3.89 -5.89 5.09
N GLN A 122 4.44 -5.29 4.03
CA GLN A 122 3.64 -4.81 2.90
C GLN A 122 3.08 -5.94 2.02
N GLN A 123 3.84 -7.02 1.84
CA GLN A 123 3.40 -8.22 1.13
C GLN A 123 2.24 -8.90 1.86
N GLY A 124 2.35 -9.00 3.18
CA GLY A 124 1.31 -9.52 4.05
C GLY A 124 0.33 -8.45 4.53
N ALA A 125 0.15 -7.34 3.81
CA ALA A 125 -0.91 -6.36 4.11
C ALA A 125 -2.15 -6.63 3.25
N GLY A 126 -3.33 -6.27 3.76
CA GLY A 126 -4.58 -6.32 3.01
C GLY A 126 -4.51 -5.51 1.71
N LYS A 127 -5.21 -5.98 0.68
CA LYS A 127 -5.23 -5.40 -0.66
C LYS A 127 -6.66 -5.21 -1.11
N GLU A 128 -6.85 -4.20 -1.94
CA GLU A 128 -8.12 -3.87 -2.53
C GLU A 128 -7.96 -3.80 -4.04
N TYR A 129 -8.91 -4.38 -4.76
CA TYR A 129 -8.91 -4.46 -6.20
C TYR A 129 -10.22 -3.94 -6.75
N VAL A 130 -10.14 -3.34 -7.93
CA VAL A 130 -11.27 -3.20 -8.85
C VAL A 130 -11.04 -4.18 -9.98
N CYS A 131 -12.01 -5.05 -10.23
CA CYS A 131 -11.92 -6.07 -11.26
C CYS A 131 -13.08 -5.95 -12.25
N VAL A 132 -12.80 -6.35 -13.49
CA VAL A 132 -13.81 -6.56 -14.52
C VAL A 132 -13.93 -8.06 -14.73
N ILE A 133 -15.13 -8.58 -14.47
CA ILE A 133 -15.49 -9.99 -14.62
C ILE A 133 -16.19 -10.13 -15.96
N ARG A 134 -15.67 -11.00 -16.83
CA ARG A 134 -16.30 -11.35 -18.09
C ARG A 134 -17.02 -12.68 -17.94
N LEU A 135 -18.31 -12.68 -18.21
CA LEU A 135 -19.15 -13.87 -18.25
C LEU A 135 -19.08 -14.49 -19.64
N HIS A 136 -19.31 -15.81 -19.72
CA HIS A 136 -19.30 -16.52 -21.00
C HIS A 136 -20.63 -16.42 -21.76
N ASP A 137 -21.71 -16.06 -21.07
CA ASP A 137 -23.05 -15.89 -21.64
C ASP A 137 -23.88 -14.91 -20.78
N LYS A 138 -25.04 -14.51 -21.29
CA LYS A 138 -26.03 -13.69 -20.58
C LYS A 138 -26.56 -14.43 -19.36
N ILE A 139 -26.80 -13.68 -18.30
CA ILE A 139 -27.45 -14.19 -17.10
C ILE A 139 -28.96 -13.89 -17.20
N PRO A 140 -29.85 -14.90 -17.21
CA PRO A 140 -31.29 -14.67 -17.30
C PRO A 140 -31.84 -13.81 -16.16
N GLY A 141 -31.31 -13.97 -14.95
CA GLY A 141 -31.67 -13.16 -13.78
C GLY A 141 -30.94 -11.82 -13.67
N GLY A 142 -30.20 -11.42 -14.71
CA GLY A 142 -29.53 -10.12 -14.82
C GLY A 142 -28.64 -9.75 -13.63
N GLU A 143 -28.61 -8.46 -13.32
CA GLU A 143 -27.77 -7.89 -12.25
C GLU A 143 -28.07 -8.49 -10.88
N ALA A 144 -29.34 -8.69 -10.54
CA ALA A 144 -29.74 -9.21 -9.23
C ALA A 144 -29.22 -10.65 -8.99
N GLN A 145 -29.17 -11.47 -10.03
CA GLN A 145 -28.56 -12.80 -9.92
C GLN A 145 -27.02 -12.71 -9.81
N PHE A 146 -26.38 -11.81 -10.55
CA PHE A 146 -24.94 -11.59 -10.46
C PHE A 146 -24.51 -11.06 -9.09
N ALA A 147 -25.22 -10.08 -8.54
CA ALA A 147 -24.96 -9.50 -7.22
C ALA A 147 -25.05 -10.55 -6.11
N ARG A 148 -26.08 -11.40 -6.13
CA ARG A 148 -26.22 -12.52 -5.18
C ARG A 148 -25.06 -13.50 -5.29
N ALA A 149 -24.62 -13.83 -6.49
CA ALA A 149 -23.46 -14.71 -6.69
C ALA A 149 -22.14 -14.08 -6.22
N LEU A 150 -21.99 -12.75 -6.35
CA LEU A 150 -20.82 -12.04 -5.83
C LEU A 150 -20.81 -12.03 -4.29
N GLU A 151 -21.98 -11.96 -3.66
CA GLU A 151 -22.14 -12.00 -2.21
C GLU A 151 -21.79 -13.37 -1.63
N THR A 152 -22.12 -14.48 -2.32
CA THR A 152 -21.67 -15.83 -1.87
C THR A 152 -20.16 -16.03 -1.92
N LEU A 153 -19.44 -15.16 -2.63
CA LEU A 153 -17.98 -15.12 -2.69
C LEU A 153 -17.38 -14.15 -1.65
N THR A 154 -18.11 -13.80 -0.59
CA THR A 154 -17.55 -13.12 0.59
C THR A 154 -17.36 -14.08 1.76
N GLY A 155 -16.40 -13.77 2.62
CA GLY A 155 -15.97 -14.63 3.72
C GLY A 155 -14.81 -15.54 3.36
N ALA A 156 -14.66 -16.63 4.12
CA ALA A 156 -13.57 -17.59 3.98
C ALA A 156 -13.85 -18.57 2.82
N LEU A 157 -13.06 -18.45 1.76
CA LEU A 157 -13.20 -19.22 0.53
C LEU A 157 -12.03 -20.18 0.33
N PHE A 158 -12.34 -21.36 -0.21
CA PHE A 158 -11.33 -22.25 -0.75
C PHE A 158 -10.82 -21.73 -2.08
N GLN A 159 -9.51 -21.56 -2.18
CA GLN A 159 -8.83 -21.14 -3.39
C GLN A 159 -7.65 -22.06 -3.66
N ARG A 160 -7.43 -22.35 -4.95
CA ARG A 160 -6.21 -23.03 -5.40
C ARG A 160 -5.47 -22.06 -6.32
N PRO A 161 -4.16 -21.84 -6.13
CA PRO A 161 -3.38 -21.01 -7.06
C PRO A 161 -3.57 -21.46 -8.52
N PRO A 162 -3.54 -20.52 -9.47
CA PRO A 162 -3.61 -20.83 -10.89
C PRO A 162 -2.37 -21.61 -11.37
N LEU A 163 -2.38 -22.06 -12.62
CA LEU A 163 -1.27 -22.81 -13.23
C LEU A 163 0.04 -22.01 -13.22
N ILE A 164 -0.04 -20.73 -13.55
CA ILE A 164 1.10 -19.80 -13.52
C ILE A 164 1.06 -19.08 -12.18
N SER A 165 1.96 -19.44 -11.27
CA SER A 165 1.99 -18.93 -9.90
C SER A 165 3.41 -18.99 -9.32
N ALA A 166 3.79 -17.99 -8.52
CA ALA A 166 5.05 -17.99 -7.79
C ALA A 166 5.05 -18.88 -6.53
N VAL A 167 3.89 -19.48 -6.18
CA VAL A 167 3.71 -20.32 -5.00
C VAL A 167 3.18 -21.70 -5.36
N LYS A 168 3.50 -22.69 -4.50
CA LYS A 168 3.06 -24.09 -4.65
C LYS A 168 1.54 -24.18 -4.79
N ARG A 169 1.09 -24.96 -5.76
CA ARG A 169 -0.33 -25.11 -6.13
C ARG A 169 -1.08 -26.07 -5.19
N GLN A 170 -1.37 -25.61 -3.98
CA GLN A 170 -2.15 -26.33 -2.96
C GLN A 170 -3.45 -25.59 -2.64
N LEU A 171 -4.48 -26.34 -2.22
CA LEU A 171 -5.73 -25.73 -1.74
C LEU A 171 -5.44 -24.94 -0.46
N ARG A 172 -6.00 -23.74 -0.36
CA ARG A 172 -5.81 -22.84 0.78
C ARG A 172 -7.06 -22.01 1.00
N ILE A 173 -7.21 -21.51 2.22
CA ILE A 173 -8.31 -20.60 2.56
C ILE A 173 -7.81 -19.15 2.39
N ARG A 174 -8.66 -18.32 1.78
CA ARG A 174 -8.49 -16.87 1.67
C ARG A 174 -9.80 -16.18 1.99
N THR A 175 -9.72 -15.01 2.62
CA THR A 175 -10.90 -14.28 3.09
C THR A 175 -11.12 -13.04 2.24
N ILE A 176 -12.28 -12.96 1.59
CA ILE A 176 -12.77 -11.73 0.98
C ILE A 176 -13.65 -11.04 2.02
N HIS A 177 -13.25 -9.86 2.48
CA HIS A 177 -13.95 -9.16 3.56
C HIS A 177 -15.17 -8.38 3.06
N GLU A 178 -15.02 -7.78 1.89
CA GLU A 178 -16.02 -6.91 1.30
C GLU A 178 -15.93 -7.08 -0.21
N SER A 179 -17.06 -7.30 -0.84
CA SER A 179 -17.24 -7.15 -2.28
C SER A 179 -18.32 -6.11 -2.54
N LYS A 180 -18.12 -5.28 -3.56
CA LYS A 180 -19.09 -4.26 -3.95
C LYS A 180 -19.23 -4.24 -5.46
N LEU A 181 -20.43 -4.48 -5.96
CA LEU A 181 -20.76 -4.30 -7.36
C LEU A 181 -20.82 -2.80 -7.68
N TYR A 182 -20.20 -2.38 -8.78
CA TYR A 182 -20.28 -1.01 -9.29
C TYR A 182 -21.16 -0.92 -10.53
N GLU A 183 -20.99 -1.83 -11.48
CA GLU A 183 -21.70 -1.80 -12.76
C GLU A 183 -21.86 -3.22 -13.29
N PHE A 184 -22.98 -3.49 -13.95
CA PHE A 184 -23.24 -4.75 -14.63
C PHE A 184 -23.92 -4.48 -15.98
N ASP A 185 -23.31 -4.99 -17.05
CA ASP A 185 -23.84 -4.94 -18.41
C ASP A 185 -24.03 -6.37 -18.91
N ASN A 186 -25.29 -6.81 -18.93
CA ASN A 186 -25.64 -8.16 -19.33
C ASN A 186 -25.45 -8.40 -20.83
N ASP A 187 -25.62 -7.36 -21.65
CA ASP A 187 -25.48 -7.47 -23.11
C ASP A 187 -24.01 -7.57 -23.52
N ARG A 188 -23.12 -6.91 -22.78
CA ARG A 188 -21.65 -7.02 -22.96
C ARG A 188 -21.05 -8.20 -22.20
N HIS A 189 -21.81 -8.87 -21.34
CA HIS A 189 -21.35 -9.95 -20.46
C HIS A 189 -20.25 -9.48 -19.49
N LEU A 190 -20.35 -8.25 -18.96
CA LEU A 190 -19.34 -7.64 -18.10
C LEU A 190 -19.93 -7.19 -16.75
N GLY A 191 -19.19 -7.41 -15.67
CA GLY A 191 -19.45 -6.83 -14.36
C GLY A 191 -18.20 -6.18 -13.78
N ALA A 192 -18.32 -4.95 -13.28
CA ALA A 192 -17.24 -4.24 -12.58
C ALA A 192 -17.50 -4.27 -11.07
N ALA A 193 -16.56 -4.81 -10.30
CA ALA A 193 -16.69 -4.95 -8.86
C ALA A 193 -15.41 -4.60 -8.11
N LYS A 194 -15.55 -4.10 -6.88
CA LYS A 194 -14.48 -3.99 -5.90
C LYS A 194 -14.43 -5.25 -5.05
N SER A 195 -13.22 -5.68 -4.70
CA SER A 195 -12.95 -6.73 -3.72
C SER A 195 -11.86 -6.30 -2.75
N LYS A 196 -12.10 -6.51 -1.46
CA LYS A 196 -11.14 -6.22 -0.38
C LYS A 196 -10.72 -7.52 0.30
N GLU A 197 -9.47 -7.88 0.08
CA GLU A 197 -8.82 -9.03 0.72
C GLU A 197 -7.98 -8.51 1.89
N ARG A 198 -8.10 -9.09 3.08
CA ARG A 198 -7.16 -8.82 4.18
C ARG A 198 -6.18 -9.98 4.23
N SER A 199 -4.95 -9.67 4.57
CA SER A 199 -4.05 -10.71 5.04
C SER A 199 -4.53 -11.22 6.40
N ASN A 200 -4.61 -12.53 6.55
CA ASN A 200 -4.62 -13.16 7.87
C ASN A 200 -3.21 -12.99 8.43
N GLY A 201 -2.98 -11.90 9.15
CA GLY A 201 -1.90 -11.77 10.12
C GLY A 201 -2.34 -12.33 11.45
#